data_AF-A0A1B0ZI49-F1
#
_entry.id   AF-A0A1B0ZI49-F1
#
_cell.length_a   1.000
_cell.length_b   1.000
_cell.length_c   1.000
_cell.angle_alpha   90.00
_cell.angle_beta   90.00
_cell.angle_gamma   90.00
#
_symmetry.space_group_name_H-M   'P 1'
#
loop_
_entity.id
_entity.type
_entity.pdbx_description
1 polymer ?
#
loop_
_entity_poly.entity_id
_entity_poly.type
_entity_poly.pdbx_seq_one_letter_code
_entity_poly.pdbx_strand_id
1 'polypeptide(L)'
;MGVAPASLYSRVESVDDLFDLALDTALADDPVMSESIRNADLSALMHAFFAHLTTHRWAGQVIGMRAPRGPAYLALSERMCVLLEQAGTPDPLGTAYRLSNLVIGASLTAPMASDEKRVAIDPDQAPTYARLHATHHVSPREILSDGLTALLS
;
A
#
# COMPACT_ATOMS: atom_id res chain seq x y z
N MET A 1 -17.34 -22.00 3.66
CA MET A 1 -18.65 -21.31 3.56
C MET A 1 -19.46 -21.97 2.45
N GLY A 2 -20.42 -22.83 2.81
CA GLY A 2 -21.27 -23.57 1.87
C GLY A 2 -22.57 -22.82 1.62
N VAL A 3 -22.53 -21.84 0.72
CA VAL A 3 -23.73 -21.13 0.25
C VAL A 3 -23.65 -21.01 -1.27
N ALA A 4 -24.78 -21.19 -1.97
CA ALA A 4 -24.86 -21.11 -3.41
C ALA A 4 -24.49 -19.69 -3.90
N PRO A 5 -23.63 -19.54 -4.94
CA PRO A 5 -23.15 -18.24 -5.46
C PRO A 5 -24.27 -17.23 -5.74
N ALA A 6 -25.44 -17.71 -6.18
CA ALA A 6 -26.61 -16.92 -6.51
C ALA A 6 -27.20 -16.08 -5.36
N SER A 7 -26.89 -16.42 -4.10
CA SER A 7 -27.44 -15.72 -2.92
C SER A 7 -26.59 -14.55 -2.41
N LEU A 8 -25.40 -14.33 -2.99
CA LEU A 8 -24.56 -13.15 -2.72
C LEU A 8 -24.87 -11.98 -3.67
N TYR A 9 -25.46 -12.25 -4.85
CA TYR A 9 -25.75 -11.24 -5.87
C TYR A 9 -26.98 -10.36 -5.57
N SER A 10 -27.70 -10.58 -4.46
CA SER A 10 -28.85 -9.72 -4.11
C SER A 10 -28.45 -8.42 -3.39
N ARG A 11 -27.16 -8.22 -3.10
CA ARG A 11 -26.64 -7.04 -2.36
C ARG A 11 -25.43 -6.36 -3.03
N VAL A 12 -25.03 -6.84 -4.20
CA VAL A 12 -23.83 -6.40 -4.90
C VAL A 12 -24.18 -6.36 -6.39
N GLU A 13 -24.16 -5.17 -6.99
CA GLU A 13 -24.59 -4.96 -8.39
C GLU A 13 -23.61 -5.59 -9.39
N SER A 14 -22.34 -5.79 -8.99
CA SER A 14 -21.30 -6.40 -9.82
C SER A 14 -20.25 -7.18 -9.02
N VAL A 15 -19.48 -8.05 -9.67
CA VAL A 15 -18.31 -8.71 -9.04
C VAL A 15 -17.28 -7.68 -8.54
N ASP A 16 -17.23 -6.50 -9.16
CA ASP A 16 -16.30 -5.44 -8.78
C ASP A 16 -16.69 -4.78 -7.45
N ASP A 17 -17.98 -4.66 -7.15
CA ASP A 17 -18.41 -4.10 -5.85
C ASP A 17 -18.15 -5.10 -4.70
N LEU A 18 -18.03 -6.39 -5.00
CA LEU A 18 -17.56 -7.38 -4.03
C LEU A 18 -16.09 -7.16 -3.68
N PHE A 19 -15.25 -6.80 -4.66
CA PHE A 19 -13.84 -6.49 -4.41
C PHE A 19 -13.66 -5.20 -3.61
N ASP A 20 -14.46 -4.17 -3.89
CA ASP A 20 -14.48 -2.94 -3.09
C ASP A 20 -14.90 -3.20 -1.65
N LEU A 21 -15.98 -3.97 -1.46
CA LEU A 21 -16.45 -4.33 -0.13
C LEU A 21 -15.43 -5.19 0.61
N ALA A 22 -14.81 -6.16 -0.06
CA ALA A 22 -13.77 -6.99 0.51
C ALA A 22 -12.56 -6.14 0.92
N LEU A 23 -12.14 -5.18 0.08
CA LEU A 23 -11.03 -4.28 0.35
C LEU A 23 -11.28 -3.48 1.63
N ASP A 24 -12.46 -2.86 1.73
CA ASP A 24 -12.78 -2.04 2.89
C ASP A 24 -12.95 -2.89 4.16
N THR A 25 -13.54 -4.08 4.03
CA THR A 25 -13.70 -5.02 5.16
C THR A 25 -12.35 -5.53 5.65
N ALA A 26 -11.43 -5.90 4.75
CA ALA A 26 -10.09 -6.34 5.13
C ALA A 26 -9.33 -5.23 5.88
N LEU A 27 -9.48 -3.97 5.45
CA LEU A 27 -8.88 -2.82 6.12
C LEU A 27 -9.52 -2.56 7.50
N ALA A 28 -10.84 -2.69 7.62
CA ALA A 28 -11.57 -2.55 8.87
C ALA A 28 -11.22 -3.64 9.90
N ASP A 29 -11.05 -4.87 9.45
CA ASP A 29 -10.77 -6.04 10.30
C ASP A 29 -9.30 -6.11 10.75
N ASP A 30 -8.42 -5.28 10.19
CA ASP A 30 -7.02 -5.21 10.60
C ASP A 30 -6.87 -4.35 11.87
N PRO A 31 -6.57 -4.96 13.04
CA PRO A 31 -6.47 -4.23 14.30
C PRO A 31 -5.26 -3.28 14.34
N VAL A 32 -4.19 -3.60 13.60
CA VAL A 32 -3.00 -2.75 13.52
C VAL A 32 -3.33 -1.50 12.72
N MET A 33 -4.01 -1.64 11.57
CA MET A 33 -4.47 -0.47 10.81
C MET A 33 -5.45 0.38 11.61
N SER A 34 -6.44 -0.25 12.24
CA SER A 34 -7.40 0.45 13.10
C SER A 34 -6.72 1.27 14.20
N GLU A 35 -5.71 0.71 14.84
CA GLU A 35 -4.94 1.42 15.87
C GLU A 35 -4.07 2.54 15.28
N SER A 36 -3.37 2.29 14.18
CA SER A 36 -2.55 3.29 13.50
C SER A 36 -3.37 4.48 13.00
N ILE A 37 -4.55 4.24 12.43
CA ILE A 37 -5.46 5.31 11.98
C ILE A 37 -5.84 6.23 13.15
N ARG A 38 -6.03 5.69 14.36
CA ARG A 38 -6.37 6.51 15.53
C ARG A 38 -5.19 7.29 16.08
N ASN A 39 -4.05 6.61 16.26
CA ASN A 39 -3.04 7.06 17.21
C ASN A 39 -1.65 7.24 16.61
N ALA A 40 -1.37 6.70 15.42
CA ALA A 40 -0.04 6.82 14.83
C ALA A 40 0.21 8.23 14.28
N ASP A 41 1.49 8.59 14.22
CA ASP A 41 1.98 9.64 13.34
C ASP A 41 1.93 9.19 11.87
N LEU A 42 2.20 10.13 10.96
CA LEU A 42 2.08 9.87 9.53
C LEU A 42 3.02 8.77 9.03
N SER A 43 4.26 8.75 9.53
CA SER A 43 5.25 7.75 9.10
C SER A 43 4.82 6.36 9.55
N ALA A 44 4.47 6.20 10.82
CA ALA A 44 4.02 4.93 11.37
C ALA A 44 2.70 4.45 10.70
N LEU A 45 1.79 5.37 10.37
CA LEU A 45 0.59 5.07 9.59
C LEU A 45 0.92 4.52 8.20
N MET A 46 1.88 5.13 7.49
CA MET A 46 2.31 4.66 6.15
C MET A 46 2.98 3.28 6.21
N HIS A 47 3.75 3.00 7.26
CA HIS A 47 4.34 1.67 7.46
C HIS A 47 3.29 0.60 7.80
N ALA A 48 2.27 0.94 8.60
CA ALA A 48 1.15 0.05 8.87
C ALA A 48 0.36 -0.25 7.58
N PHE A 49 0.10 0.78 6.77
CA PHE A 49 -0.59 0.62 5.49
C PHE A 49 0.20 -0.26 4.52
N PHE A 50 1.51 -0.04 4.43
CA PHE A 50 2.40 -0.92 3.67
C PHE A 50 2.33 -2.37 4.15
N ALA A 51 2.44 -2.61 5.47
CA ALA A 51 2.36 -3.95 6.03
C ALA A 51 1.02 -4.61 5.68
N HIS A 52 -0.09 -3.89 5.86
CA HIS A 52 -1.44 -4.35 5.50
C HIS A 52 -1.53 -4.79 4.03
N LEU A 53 -1.05 -3.96 3.10
CA LEU A 53 -1.09 -4.29 1.66
C LEU A 53 -0.15 -5.43 1.28
N THR A 54 1.01 -5.57 1.94
CA THR A 54 1.90 -6.71 1.70
C THR A 54 1.33 -8.04 2.18
N THR A 55 0.50 -8.01 3.24
CA THR A 55 -0.27 -9.16 3.73
C THR A 55 -1.46 -9.45 2.82
N HIS A 56 -2.18 -8.43 2.38
CA HIS A 56 -3.35 -8.53 1.50
C HIS A 56 -3.01 -8.15 0.06
N ARG A 57 -2.13 -8.91 -0.60
CA ARG A 57 -1.56 -8.52 -1.92
C ARG A 57 -2.58 -8.18 -3.01
N TRP A 58 -3.75 -8.82 -2.97
CA TRP A 58 -4.84 -8.54 -3.91
C TRP A 58 -5.42 -7.12 -3.74
N ALA A 59 -5.35 -6.55 -2.53
CA ALA A 59 -5.88 -5.23 -2.21
C ALA A 59 -5.23 -4.12 -3.05
N GLY A 60 -3.90 -4.15 -3.19
CA GLY A 60 -3.17 -3.18 -4.00
C GLY A 60 -3.59 -3.18 -5.48
N GLN A 61 -3.95 -4.34 -6.02
CA GLN A 61 -4.45 -4.45 -7.39
C GLN A 61 -5.85 -3.86 -7.54
N VAL A 62 -6.73 -4.07 -6.55
CA VAL A 62 -8.09 -3.49 -6.53
C VAL A 62 -8.03 -1.96 -6.47
N ILE A 63 -7.18 -1.40 -5.60
CA ILE A 63 -6.98 0.07 -5.49
C ILE A 63 -6.51 0.67 -6.82
N GLY A 64 -5.67 -0.03 -7.57
CA GLY A 64 -5.18 0.43 -8.87
C GLY A 64 -6.22 0.48 -9.99
N MET A 65 -7.35 -0.23 -9.84
CA MET A 65 -8.41 -0.28 -10.86
C MET A 65 -9.50 0.75 -10.64
N ARG A 66 -9.80 1.10 -9.38
CA ARG A 66 -10.84 2.05 -9.01
C ARG A 66 -10.53 2.70 -7.67
N ALA A 67 -10.91 3.97 -7.53
CA ALA A 67 -10.73 4.70 -6.29
C ALA A 67 -11.63 4.10 -5.19
N PRO A 68 -11.07 3.49 -4.13
CA PRO A 68 -11.86 2.91 -3.06
C PRO A 68 -12.55 4.00 -2.24
N ARG A 69 -13.84 3.79 -1.95
CA ARG A 69 -14.68 4.75 -1.20
C ARG A 69 -15.41 4.14 -0.01
N GLY A 70 -14.95 2.98 0.46
CA GLY A 70 -15.49 2.37 1.65
C GLY A 70 -15.13 3.18 2.93
N PRO A 71 -15.92 3.06 4.01
CA PRO A 71 -15.69 3.80 5.26
C PRO A 71 -14.29 3.66 5.86
N ALA A 72 -13.70 2.46 5.85
CA ALA A 72 -12.37 2.26 6.42
C ALA A 72 -11.29 2.95 5.58
N TYR A 73 -11.39 2.88 4.25
CA TYR A 73 -10.45 3.55 3.36
C TYR A 73 -10.59 5.08 3.44
N LEU A 74 -11.82 5.59 3.57
CA LEU A 74 -12.05 7.01 3.80
C LEU A 74 -11.47 7.48 5.14
N ALA A 75 -11.56 6.67 6.21
CA ALA A 75 -10.95 6.99 7.49
C ALA A 75 -9.41 7.04 7.41
N LEU A 76 -8.79 6.11 6.67
CA LEU A 76 -7.35 6.15 6.37
C LEU A 76 -6.98 7.44 5.60
N SER A 77 -7.76 7.77 4.58
CA SER A 77 -7.54 8.95 3.72
C SER A 77 -7.67 10.25 4.51
N GLU A 78 -8.72 10.38 5.30
CA GLU A 78 -8.96 11.51 6.21
C GLU A 78 -7.80 11.66 7.20
N ARG A 79 -7.37 10.56 7.83
CA ARG A 79 -6.28 10.61 8.80
C ARG A 79 -4.98 11.14 8.19
N MET A 80 -4.65 10.75 6.96
CA MET A 80 -3.49 11.31 6.25
C MET A 80 -3.62 12.81 6.06
N CYS A 81 -4.76 13.28 5.55
CA CYS A 81 -5.01 14.71 5.34
C CYS A 81 -4.92 15.51 6.65
N VAL A 82 -5.55 15.03 7.72
CA VAL A 82 -5.52 15.67 9.04
C VAL A 82 -4.08 15.78 9.58
N LEU A 83 -3.29 14.71 9.50
CA LEU A 83 -1.90 14.72 9.97
C LEU A 83 -1.03 15.69 9.15
N LEU A 84 -1.23 15.75 7.84
CA LEU A 84 -0.49 16.65 6.95
C LEU A 84 -0.88 18.12 7.13
N GLU A 85 -2.17 18.39 7.34
CA GLU A 85 -2.68 19.73 7.64
C GLU A 85 -2.15 20.22 8.99
N GLN A 86 -2.16 19.37 10.02
CA GLN A 86 -1.56 19.68 11.33
C GLN A 86 -0.06 19.96 11.26
N ALA A 87 0.65 19.30 10.34
CA ALA A 87 2.07 19.54 10.08
C ALA A 87 2.33 20.82 9.25
N GLY A 88 1.29 21.53 8.80
CA GLY A 88 1.43 22.74 7.99
C GLY A 88 1.91 22.48 6.55
N THR A 89 1.66 21.28 6.03
CA THR A 89 2.04 20.93 4.65
C THR A 89 1.32 21.85 3.65
N PRO A 90 2.02 22.49 2.68
CA PRO A 90 1.38 23.42 1.75
C PRO A 90 0.27 22.84 0.87
N ASP A 91 0.35 21.54 0.55
CA ASP A 91 -0.66 20.78 -0.20
C ASP A 91 -0.90 19.43 0.50
N PRO A 92 -1.76 19.38 1.54
CA PRO A 92 -2.01 18.15 2.29
C PRO A 92 -2.60 17.04 1.42
N LEU A 93 -3.56 17.37 0.55
CA LEU A 93 -4.23 16.36 -0.27
C LEU A 93 -3.31 15.76 -1.34
N GLY A 94 -2.58 16.60 -2.09
CA GLY A 94 -1.63 16.11 -3.08
C GLY A 94 -0.46 15.35 -2.44
N THR A 95 -0.07 15.71 -1.21
CA THR A 95 0.91 14.95 -0.44
C THR A 95 0.36 13.60 0.02
N ALA A 96 -0.88 13.53 0.50
CA ALA A 96 -1.55 12.27 0.85
C ALA A 96 -1.61 11.31 -0.35
N TYR A 97 -1.92 11.80 -1.56
CA TYR A 97 -1.89 10.99 -2.77
C TYR A 97 -0.50 10.48 -3.13
N ARG A 98 0.53 11.33 -3.03
CA ARG A 98 1.92 10.92 -3.28
C ARG A 98 2.37 9.81 -2.33
N LEU A 99 2.09 9.97 -1.04
CA LEU A 99 2.41 8.98 -0.01
C LEU A 99 1.65 7.68 -0.22
N SER A 100 0.35 7.76 -0.49
CA SER A 100 -0.48 6.58 -0.78
C SER A 100 0.05 5.81 -1.99
N ASN A 101 0.34 6.51 -3.09
CA ASN A 101 0.88 5.91 -4.32
C ASN A 101 2.25 5.27 -4.08
N LEU A 102 3.12 5.90 -3.29
CA LEU A 102 4.40 5.33 -2.89
C LEU A 102 4.19 4.01 -2.12
N VAL A 103 3.32 4.02 -1.10
CA VAL A 103 3.02 2.83 -0.29
C VAL A 103 2.42 1.71 -1.14
N ILE A 104 1.43 2.02 -1.98
CA ILE A 104 0.80 1.05 -2.88
C ILE A 104 1.84 0.45 -3.82
N GLY A 105 2.63 1.28 -4.51
CA GLY A 105 3.66 0.83 -5.43
C GLY A 105 4.72 -0.04 -4.75
N ALA A 106 5.24 0.40 -3.60
CA ALA A 106 6.21 -0.36 -2.82
C ALA A 106 5.63 -1.71 -2.35
N SER A 107 4.36 -1.74 -1.93
CA SER A 107 3.71 -2.97 -1.47
C SER A 107 3.50 -4.00 -2.58
N LEU A 108 3.22 -3.54 -3.81
CA LEU A 108 3.03 -4.40 -4.98
C LEU A 108 4.34 -5.09 -5.40
N THR A 109 5.48 -4.41 -5.26
CA THR A 109 6.79 -4.95 -5.65
C THR A 109 7.52 -5.66 -4.52
N ALA A 110 7.14 -5.43 -3.25
CA ALA A 110 7.80 -6.03 -2.08
C ALA A 110 7.95 -7.57 -2.14
N PRO A 111 6.96 -8.36 -2.62
CA PRO A 111 7.13 -9.80 -2.76
C PRO A 111 8.25 -10.19 -3.73
N MET A 112 8.49 -9.40 -4.78
CA MET A 112 9.50 -9.68 -5.80
C MET A 112 10.94 -9.47 -5.29
N ALA A 113 11.14 -8.66 -4.25
CA ALA A 113 12.48 -8.40 -3.70
C ALA A 113 13.20 -9.67 -3.21
N SER A 114 12.45 -10.73 -2.86
CA SER A 114 13.03 -12.04 -2.52
C SER A 114 13.46 -12.84 -3.75
N ASP A 115 12.76 -12.67 -4.87
CA ASP A 115 13.03 -13.35 -6.14
C ASP A 115 14.10 -12.64 -6.97
N GLU A 116 14.20 -11.31 -6.86
CA GLU A 116 15.22 -10.48 -7.51
C GLU A 116 16.64 -10.96 -7.16
N LYS A 117 16.88 -11.33 -5.90
CA LYS A 117 18.16 -11.87 -5.42
C LYS A 117 18.57 -13.20 -6.09
N ARG A 118 17.64 -13.89 -6.77
CA ARG A 118 17.88 -15.20 -7.40
C ARG A 118 18.19 -15.11 -8.89
N VAL A 119 17.97 -13.96 -9.52
CA VAL A 119 18.19 -13.77 -10.96
C VAL A 119 19.54 -13.10 -11.17
N ALA A 120 20.47 -13.83 -11.79
CA ALA A 120 21.77 -13.26 -12.17
C ALA A 120 21.60 -12.27 -13.33
N ILE A 121 22.26 -11.11 -13.22
CA ILE A 121 22.30 -10.10 -14.28
C ILE A 121 23.58 -10.30 -15.07
N ASP A 122 23.46 -10.45 -16.38
CA ASP A 122 24.60 -10.60 -17.28
C ASP A 122 25.46 -9.32 -17.30
N PRO A 123 26.72 -9.36 -16.79
CA PRO A 123 27.59 -8.19 -16.76
C PRO A 123 28.06 -7.75 -18.15
N ASP A 124 28.04 -8.62 -19.15
CA ASP A 124 28.41 -8.27 -20.53
C ASP A 124 27.30 -7.41 -21.18
N GLN A 125 26.05 -7.61 -20.75
CA GLN A 125 24.90 -6.81 -21.20
C GLN A 125 24.66 -5.56 -20.33
N ALA A 126 24.84 -5.66 -19.01
CA ALA A 126 24.49 -4.61 -18.05
C ALA A 126 25.56 -4.44 -16.96
N PRO A 127 26.78 -3.97 -17.30
CA PRO A 127 27.94 -4.01 -16.41
C PRO A 127 27.75 -3.21 -15.12
N THR A 128 27.18 -2.00 -15.20
CA THR A 128 26.92 -1.17 -14.01
C THR A 128 25.84 -1.77 -13.12
N TYR A 129 24.75 -2.28 -13.73
CA TYR A 129 23.63 -2.83 -12.97
C TYR A 129 24.03 -4.12 -12.25
N ALA A 130 24.72 -5.03 -12.95
CA ALA A 130 25.25 -6.26 -12.36
C ALA A 130 26.19 -5.96 -11.17
N ARG A 131 27.10 -4.98 -11.31
CA ARG A 131 28.02 -4.58 -10.23
C ARG A 131 27.29 -4.02 -9.01
N LEU A 132 26.33 -3.10 -9.21
CA LEU A 132 25.59 -2.50 -8.11
C LEU A 132 24.68 -3.52 -7.42
N HIS A 133 23.96 -4.33 -8.21
CA HIS A 133 23.08 -5.38 -7.72
C HIS A 133 23.82 -6.42 -6.88
N ALA A 134 25.05 -6.81 -7.27
CA ALA A 134 25.86 -7.75 -6.50
C ALA A 134 26.21 -7.26 -5.08
N THR A 135 26.24 -5.95 -4.86
CA THR A 135 26.60 -5.34 -3.56
C THR A 135 25.42 -4.85 -2.74
N HIS A 136 24.24 -4.75 -3.34
CA HIS A 136 23.10 -4.06 -2.73
C HIS A 136 22.12 -5.05 -2.09
N HIS A 137 21.73 -4.79 -0.83
CA HIS A 137 20.66 -5.53 -0.17
C HIS A 137 19.34 -4.77 -0.34
N VAL A 138 18.42 -5.31 -1.14
CA VAL A 138 17.08 -4.74 -1.28
C VAL A 138 16.24 -5.11 -0.06
N SER A 139 15.81 -4.08 0.68
CA SER A 139 14.82 -4.16 1.75
C SER A 139 13.63 -3.27 1.37
N PRO A 140 12.47 -3.84 1.02
CA PRO A 140 11.28 -3.04 0.66
C PRO A 140 10.85 -2.06 1.74
N ARG A 141 11.07 -2.41 3.01
CA ARG A 141 10.76 -1.52 4.13
C ARG A 141 11.72 -0.33 4.19
N GLU A 142 13.02 -0.53 3.98
CA GLU A 142 13.99 0.58 3.95
C GLU A 142 13.73 1.50 2.77
N ILE A 143 13.45 0.93 1.58
CA ILE A 143 13.06 1.71 0.40
C ILE A 143 11.84 2.59 0.68
N LEU A 144 10.83 2.05 1.36
CA LEU A 144 9.67 2.83 1.78
C LEU A 144 10.07 3.94 2.76
N SER A 145 10.84 3.63 3.81
CA SER A 145 11.25 4.62 4.82
C SER A 145 12.04 5.77 4.20
N ASP A 146 12.95 5.49 3.28
CA ASP A 146 13.73 6.50 2.55
C ASP A 146 12.82 7.36 1.67
N GLY A 147 11.89 6.73 0.95
CA GLY A 147 10.91 7.43 0.11
C GLY A 147 9.97 8.34 0.91
N LEU A 148 9.49 7.87 2.07
CA LEU A 148 8.67 8.69 2.98
C LEU A 148 9.47 9.89 3.49
N THR A 149 10.72 9.69 3.88
CA THR A 149 11.60 10.77 4.36
C THR A 149 11.80 11.82 3.27
N ALA A 150 12.08 11.41 2.04
CA ALA A 150 12.29 12.32 0.91
C ALA A 150 11.02 13.09 0.49
N LEU A 151 9.84 12.53 0.71
CA LEU A 151 8.57 13.21 0.41
C LEU A 151 8.11 14.17 1.52
N LEU A 152 8.62 14.01 2.74
CA LEU A 152 8.23 14.79 3.91
C LEU A 152 9.27 15.85 4.32
N SER A 153 10.44 15.86 3.69
CA SER A 153 11.49 16.89 3.86
C SER A 153 11.19 18.16 3.06
#